data_AF-A0A8S9WCJ6-F1
#
_entry.id   AF-A0A8S9WCJ6-F1
#
_cell.length_a   1.000
_cell.length_b   1.000
_cell.length_c   1.000
_cell.angle_alpha   90.00
_cell.angle_beta   90.00
_cell.angle_gamma   90.00
#
_symmetry.space_group_name_H-M   'P 1'
#
loop_
_entity.id
_entity.type
_entity.pdbx_description
1 polymer ?
#
loop_
_entity_poly.entity_id
_entity_poly.type
_entity_poly.pdbx_seq_one_letter_code
_entity_poly.pdbx_strand_id
1 'polypeptide(L)'
;MQMMVEPFSVGPNVVPFISQNEIPQIYMYFLVANLVETKEYKRHWTELKNKKVVVAPKYYAKKFVNSMTSVFEYIDLLMKKNLNLRRTSDLLLPKLISGEVDVDNLEIETVGRET
;
A
#
# COMPACT_ATOMS: atom_id res chain seq x y z
N MET A 1 7.78 -0.62 4.29
CA MET A 1 6.82 -1.25 5.22
C MET A 1 5.42 -1.02 4.68
N GLN A 2 4.53 -2.01 4.75
CA GLN A 2 3.17 -1.89 4.24
C GLN A 2 2.18 -2.22 5.36
N MET A 3 1.10 -1.45 5.43
CA MET A 3 -0.06 -1.78 6.26
C MET A 3 -0.99 -2.67 5.45
N MET A 4 -1.35 -3.81 6.04
CA MET A 4 -2.30 -4.74 5.42
C MET A 4 -3.67 -4.53 6.04
N VAL A 5 -4.69 -4.35 5.19
CA VAL A 5 -6.08 -4.06 5.58
C VAL A 5 -7.07 -5.15 5.13
N GLU A 6 -6.58 -6.17 4.42
CA GLU A 6 -7.33 -7.31 3.91
C GLU A 6 -6.51 -8.59 4.07
N PRO A 7 -7.12 -9.79 3.96
CA PRO A 7 -6.39 -11.05 4.08
C PRO A 7 -5.23 -11.14 3.07
N PHE A 8 -4.07 -11.60 3.53
CA PHE A 8 -2.86 -11.64 2.73
C PHE A 8 -1.98 -12.86 3.05
N SER A 9 -1.12 -13.22 2.12
CA SER A 9 -0.09 -14.23 2.31
C SER A 9 1.24 -13.58 2.69
N VAL A 10 2.02 -14.28 3.52
CA VAL A 10 3.31 -13.80 4.01
C VAL A 10 4.41 -14.57 3.30
N GLY A 11 5.32 -13.85 2.64
CA GLY A 11 6.52 -14.44 2.06
C GLY A 11 7.56 -14.81 3.13
N PRO A 12 8.55 -15.68 2.82
CA PRO A 12 9.49 -16.23 3.80
C PRO A 12 10.36 -15.18 4.52
N ASN A 13 10.48 -13.97 3.97
CA ASN A 13 11.31 -12.89 4.51
C ASN A 13 10.50 -11.69 5.01
N VAL A 14 9.19 -11.87 5.17
CA VAL A 14 8.27 -10.83 5.66
C VAL A 14 7.94 -11.13 7.11
N VAL A 15 8.10 -10.14 7.98
CA VAL A 15 7.74 -10.25 9.40
C VAL A 15 6.47 -9.41 9.63
N PRO A 16 5.28 -10.03 9.73
CA PRO A 16 4.08 -9.32 10.13
C PRO A 16 4.13 -9.06 11.64
N PHE A 17 3.63 -7.90 12.06
CA PHE A 17 3.47 -7.57 13.46
C PHE A 17 2.25 -6.69 13.66
N ILE A 18 1.68 -6.75 14.85
CA ILE A 18 0.50 -5.99 15.25
C ILE A 18 0.83 -5.11 16.46
N SER A 19 0.08 -4.02 16.61
CA SER A 19 0.13 -3.18 17.80
C SER A 19 -0.31 -3.94 19.04
N GLN A 20 0.35 -3.67 20.16
CA GLN A 20 -0.05 -4.15 21.50
C GLN A 20 -0.57 -2.98 22.35
N ASN A 21 -1.11 -3.28 23.54
CA ASN A 21 -1.47 -2.29 24.57
C ASN A 21 -2.48 -1.23 24.12
N GLU A 22 -3.51 -1.64 23.37
CA GLU A 22 -4.59 -0.75 22.89
C GLU A 22 -4.14 0.42 22.02
N ILE A 23 -2.91 0.38 21.50
CA ILE A 23 -2.41 1.33 20.52
C ILE A 23 -3.11 1.04 19.19
N PRO A 24 -3.75 2.02 18.52
CA PRO A 24 -4.35 1.79 17.21
C PRO A 24 -3.31 1.36 16.17
N GLN A 25 -3.63 0.35 15.36
CA GLN A 25 -2.70 -0.21 14.35
C GLN A 25 -2.20 0.85 13.36
N ILE A 26 -3.08 1.74 12.90
CA ILE A 26 -2.71 2.84 11.99
C ILE A 26 -1.67 3.75 12.65
N TYR A 27 -1.88 4.09 13.92
CA TYR A 27 -0.93 4.93 14.65
C TYR A 27 0.41 4.23 14.85
N MET A 28 0.39 2.94 15.21
CA MET A 28 1.61 2.13 15.33
C MET A 28 2.40 2.12 14.02
N TYR A 29 1.72 1.93 12.87
CA TYR A 29 2.36 2.00 11.56
C TYR A 29 3.12 3.32 11.37
N PHE A 30 2.52 4.46 11.70
CA PHE A 30 3.21 5.75 11.58
C PHE A 30 4.35 5.95 12.57
N LEU A 31 4.26 5.38 13.77
CA LEU A 31 5.37 5.43 14.72
C LEU A 31 6.60 4.72 14.19
N VAL A 32 6.43 3.62 13.44
CA VAL A 32 7.53 2.79 12.96
C VAL A 32 7.89 3.00 11.49
N ALA A 33 6.98 3.56 10.69
CA ALA A 33 7.22 3.88 9.30
C ALA A 33 8.38 4.87 9.22
N ASN A 34 9.41 4.49 8.46
CA ASN A 34 10.63 5.28 8.24
C ASN A 34 11.60 5.40 9.42
N LEU A 35 11.44 4.62 10.51
CA LEU A 35 12.43 4.61 11.60
C LEU A 35 13.76 3.95 11.23
N VAL A 36 13.75 3.07 10.23
CA VAL A 36 14.90 2.29 9.79
C VAL A 36 14.91 2.25 8.27
N GLU A 37 16.04 2.66 7.68
CA GLU A 37 16.35 2.41 6.27
C GLU A 37 17.19 1.13 6.18
N THR A 38 16.64 0.07 5.62
CA THR A 38 17.39 -1.17 5.41
C THR A 38 18.19 -1.07 4.11
N LYS A 39 19.49 -0.79 4.21
CA LYS A 39 20.40 -0.74 3.05
C LYS A 39 20.82 -2.12 2.54
N GLU A 40 20.65 -3.17 3.36
CA GLU A 40 21.06 -4.55 3.05
C GLU A 40 19.99 -5.54 3.48
N TYR A 41 19.97 -6.71 2.83
CA TYR A 41 19.12 -7.82 3.21
C TYR A 41 19.54 -8.38 4.58
N LYS A 42 18.80 -8.03 5.63
CA LYS A 42 19.01 -8.53 7.00
C LYS A 42 17.85 -9.43 7.41
N ARG A 43 18.15 -10.71 7.72
CA ARG A 43 17.17 -11.67 8.28
C ARG A 43 16.72 -11.32 9.71
N HIS A 44 17.36 -10.34 10.34
CA HIS A 44 17.07 -9.93 11.72
C HIS A 44 16.71 -8.44 11.80
N TRP A 45 15.51 -8.16 12.30
CA TRP A 45 14.99 -6.82 12.53
C TRP A 45 15.46 -6.20 13.86
N THR A 46 16.67 -6.57 14.31
CA THR A 46 17.24 -6.14 15.59
C THR A 46 17.34 -4.61 15.69
N GLU A 47 17.65 -3.96 14.58
CA GLU A 47 17.72 -2.50 14.52
C GLU A 47 16.37 -1.85 14.82
N LEU A 48 15.29 -2.31 14.17
CA LEU A 48 13.93 -1.82 14.41
C LEU A 48 13.48 -2.09 15.86
N LYS A 49 13.77 -3.29 16.39
CA LYS A 49 13.43 -3.65 17.78
C LYS A 49 14.12 -2.76 18.82
N ASN A 50 15.31 -2.26 18.51
CA ASN A 50 16.09 -1.43 19.42
C ASN A 50 15.76 0.07 19.30
N LYS A 51 14.99 0.50 18.30
CA LYS A 51 14.54 1.89 18.18
C LYS A 51 13.50 2.20 19.25
N LYS A 52 13.64 3.38 19.85
CA LYS A 52 12.64 3.93 20.78
C LYS A 52 11.78 4.94 20.03
N VAL A 53 10.49 4.92 20.33
CA VAL A 53 9.51 5.88 19.80
C VAL A 53 8.83 6.59 20.95
N VAL A 54 8.39 7.83 20.70
CA VAL A 54 7.54 8.56 21.63
C VAL A 54 6.09 8.20 21.34
N VAL A 55 5.40 7.64 22.32
CA VAL A 55 3.99 7.26 22.21
C VAL A 55 3.14 8.37 22.82
N ALA A 56 2.24 8.94 22.03
CA ALA A 56 1.31 9.94 22.53
C ALA A 56 0.25 9.32 23.46
N PRO A 57 -0.34 10.11 24.38
CA PRO A 57 -1.49 9.66 25.16
C PRO A 57 -2.62 9.12 24.27
N LYS A 58 -3.34 8.11 24.78
CA LYS A 58 -4.40 7.36 24.05
C LYS A 58 -5.40 8.28 23.33
N TYR A 59 -5.78 9.38 23.96
CA TYR A 59 -6.68 10.38 23.38
C TYR A 59 -6.15 10.95 22.06
N TYR A 60 -4.89 11.39 22.04
CA TYR A 60 -4.28 12.00 20.85
C TYR A 60 -3.99 10.97 19.76
N ALA A 61 -3.56 9.76 20.14
CA ALA A 61 -3.39 8.66 19.20
C ALA A 61 -4.69 8.32 18.46
N LYS A 62 -5.82 8.26 19.18
CA LYS A 62 -7.15 8.06 18.59
C LYS A 62 -7.57 9.22 17.69
N LYS A 63 -7.38 10.47 18.14
CA LYS A 63 -7.71 11.65 17.35
C LYS A 63 -6.94 11.66 16.02
N PHE A 64 -5.65 11.33 16.06
CA PHE A 64 -4.82 11.21 14.86
C PHE A 64 -5.36 10.13 13.92
N VAL A 65 -5.66 8.93 14.43
CA VAL A 65 -6.18 7.82 13.62
C VAL A 65 -7.47 8.22 12.93
N ASN A 66 -8.41 8.84 13.65
CA ASN A 66 -9.69 9.27 13.09
C ASN A 66 -9.49 10.24 11.90
N SER A 67 -8.48 11.11 11.95
CA SER A 67 -8.16 12.01 10.84
C SER A 67 -7.48 11.30 9.65
N MET A 68 -6.80 10.18 9.89
CA MET A 68 -6.05 9.46 8.87
C MET A 68 -6.83 8.31 8.22
N THR A 69 -7.88 7.80 8.88
CA THR A 69 -8.66 6.66 8.37
C THR A 69 -9.15 6.89 6.94
N SER A 70 -9.79 8.03 6.67
CA SER A 70 -10.32 8.36 5.33
C SER A 70 -9.23 8.43 4.26
N VAL A 71 -8.02 8.89 4.62
CA VAL A 71 -6.87 8.93 3.71
C VAL A 71 -6.44 7.51 3.34
N PHE A 72 -6.37 6.59 4.29
CA PHE A 72 -5.99 5.19 4.02
C PHE A 72 -7.03 4.44 3.22
N GLU A 73 -8.31 4.66 3.51
CA GLU A 73 -9.42 4.10 2.71
C GLU A 73 -9.33 4.57 1.26
N TYR A 74 -8.99 5.85 1.04
CA TYR A 74 -8.82 6.39 -0.30
C TYR A 74 -7.59 5.82 -1.01
N ILE A 75 -6.46 5.66 -0.30
CA ILE A 75 -5.25 5.01 -0.85
C ILE A 75 -5.56 3.57 -1.26
N ASP A 76 -6.23 2.79 -0.41
CA ASP A 76 -6.62 1.41 -0.70
C ASP A 76 -7.55 1.32 -1.93
N LEU A 77 -8.54 2.21 -2.01
CA LEU A 77 -9.42 2.33 -3.17
C LEU A 77 -8.64 2.59 -4.46
N LEU A 78 -7.68 3.53 -4.44
CA LEU A 78 -6.86 3.86 -5.60
C LEU A 78 -5.92 2.70 -5.98
N MET A 79 -5.35 2.00 -5.00
CA MET A 79 -4.54 0.80 -5.25
C MET A 79 -5.37 -0.28 -5.95
N LYS A 80 -6.59 -0.53 -5.49
CA LYS A 80 -7.53 -1.48 -6.10
C LYS A 80 -7.92 -1.08 -7.52
N LYS A 81 -8.23 0.19 -7.76
CA LYS A 81 -8.50 0.71 -9.11
C LYS A 81 -7.31 0.50 -10.04
N ASN A 82 -6.10 0.84 -9.59
CA ASN A 82 -4.88 0.62 -10.36
C ASN A 82 -4.64 -0.86 -10.68
N LEU A 83 -4.88 -1.76 -9.73
CA LEU A 83 -4.76 -3.20 -9.95
C LEU A 83 -5.76 -3.71 -10.99
N ASN A 84 -7.01 -3.24 -10.92
CA ASN A 84 -8.03 -3.59 -11.90
C ASN A 84 -7.66 -3.09 -13.30
N LEU A 85 -7.22 -1.83 -13.43
CA LEU A 85 -6.79 -1.27 -14.71
C LEU A 85 -5.62 -2.06 -15.31
N ARG A 86 -4.64 -2.46 -14.50
CA ARG A 86 -3.53 -3.32 -14.94
C ARG A 86 -4.03 -4.67 -15.44
N ARG A 87 -4.87 -5.36 -14.66
CA ARG A 87 -5.46 -6.64 -15.07
C ARG A 87 -6.26 -6.54 -16.36
N THR A 88 -7.04 -5.46 -16.51
CA THR A 88 -7.79 -5.19 -17.75
C THR A 88 -6.83 -4.97 -18.92
N SER A 89 -5.77 -4.18 -18.72
CA SER A 89 -4.73 -3.97 -19.73
C SER A 89 -4.06 -5.29 -20.13
N ASP A 90 -3.63 -6.09 -19.15
CA ASP A 90 -2.95 -7.38 -19.38
C ASP A 90 -3.86 -8.38 -20.12
N LEU A 91 -5.17 -8.29 -19.91
CA LEU A 91 -6.16 -9.12 -20.59
C LEU A 91 -6.47 -8.64 -22.02
N LEU A 92 -6.61 -7.32 -22.21
CA LEU A 92 -7.05 -6.75 -23.48
C LEU A 92 -5.91 -6.61 -24.48
N LEU A 93 -4.70 -6.27 -24.02
CA LEU A 93 -3.57 -6.00 -24.90
C LEU A 93 -3.23 -7.18 -25.82
N PRO A 94 -3.18 -8.44 -25.36
CA PRO A 94 -2.94 -9.58 -26.25
C PRO A 94 -4.04 -9.75 -27.30
N LYS A 95 -5.31 -9.51 -26.93
CA LYS A 95 -6.47 -9.66 -27.82
C LYS A 95 -6.56 -8.57 -28.88
N LEU A 96 -6.13 -7.36 -28.52
CA LEU A 96 -5.96 -6.25 -29.48
C LEU A 96 -4.86 -6.58 -30.49
N ILE A 97 -3.72 -7.11 -30.02
CA ILE A 97 -2.60 -7.49 -30.89
C ILE A 97 -2.98 -8.66 -31.81
N SER A 98 -3.76 -9.63 -31.34
CA SER A 98 -4.19 -10.78 -32.14
C SER A 98 -5.31 -10.46 -33.13
N GLY A 99 -5.92 -9.26 -33.05
CA GLY A 99 -7.08 -8.88 -33.86
C GLY A 99 -8.37 -9.59 -33.45
N GLU A 100 -8.41 -10.25 -32.28
CA GLU A 100 -9.63 -10.85 -31.73
C GLU A 100 -10.67 -9.81 -31.30
N VAL A 101 -10.24 -8.57 -31.08
CA VAL A 101 -11.10 -7.44 -30.73
C VAL A 101 -11.12 -6.47 -31.91
N ASP A 102 -12.30 -6.29 -32.50
CA ASP A 102 -12.55 -5.27 -33.53
C ASP A 102 -12.52 -3.88 -32.88
N VAL A 103 -11.64 -3.02 -33.41
CA VAL A 103 -11.41 -1.66 -32.92
C VAL A 103 -11.57 -0.61 -34.02
N ASP A 104 -12.05 -0.99 -35.20
CA ASP A 104 -12.10 -0.11 -36.38
C ASP A 104 -13.00 1.12 -36.17
N ASN A 105 -13.96 1.04 -35.24
CA ASN A 105 -14.89 2.11 -34.91
C ASN A 105 -14.62 2.78 -33.55
N LEU A 106 -13.46 2.54 -32.92
CA LEU A 106 -13.13 3.18 -31.64
C LEU A 106 -12.54 4.57 -31.87
N GLU A 107 -13.24 5.61 -31.41
CA GLU A 107 -12.66 6.94 -31.25
C GLU A 107 -11.74 6.94 -30.02
N ILE A 108 -10.44 7.15 -30.24
CA ILE A 108 -9.44 7.20 -29.17
C ILE A 108 -9.02 8.65 -28.94
N GLU A 109 -9.35 9.20 -27.77
CA GLU A 109 -8.79 10.48 -27.31
C GLU A 109 -7.31 10.31 -26.95
N THR A 110 -6.42 10.87 -27.77
CA THR A 110 -4.99 10.89 -27.49
C THR A 110 -4.65 12.04 -26.55
N VAL A 111 -4.55 11.76 -25.25
CA VAL A 111 -3.99 12.73 -24.29
C VAL A 111 -2.47 12.73 -24.45
N GLY A 112 -1.97 13.56 -25.37
CA GLY A 112 -0.55 13.81 -25.54
C GLY A 112 0.04 14.34 -24.23
N ARG A 113 1.03 13.64 -23.66
CA ARG A 113 1.90 14.24 -22.64
C ARG A 113 2.84 15.19 -23.36
N GLU A 114 2.57 16.48 -23.28
CA GLU A 114 3.59 17.49 -23.57
C GLU A 114 4.79 17.23 -22.65
N THR A 115 5.92 16.88 -23.25
CA THR A 115 7.20 16.63 -22.58
C THR A 115 7.99 17.93 -22.41
#